data_AF-A0A2I1GQT5-F1
#
_entry.id   AF-A0A2I1GQT5-F1
#
_cell.length_a   1.000
_cell.length_b   1.000
_cell.length_c   1.000
_cell.angle_alpha   90.00
_cell.angle_beta   90.00
_cell.angle_gamma   90.00
#
_symmetry.space_group_name_H-M   'P 1'
#
loop_
_entity.id
_entity.type
_entity.pdbx_description
1 polymer ?
#
loop_
_entity_poly.entity_id
_entity_poly.type
_entity_poly.pdbx_seq_one_letter_code
_entity_poly.pdbx_strand_id
1 'polypeptide(L)' 'MTDCYYPVREVEVDLLYLTSEQAKDVVIQTIRNCHSNKVPHVKFITGRVNHINANGERGVIYEAFPSWM' A
#
# COMPACT_ATOMS: atom_id res chain seq x y z
N MET A 1 -28.49 19.26 -10.81
CA MET A 1 -27.35 18.33 -10.80
C MET A 1 -26.75 18.40 -9.41
N THR A 2 -27.19 17.52 -8.52
CA THR A 2 -26.64 17.39 -7.17
C THR A 2 -25.37 16.55 -7.32
N ASP A 3 -24.20 17.15 -7.10
CA ASP A 3 -22.96 16.40 -6.92
C ASP A 3 -23.13 15.53 -5.67
N CYS A 4 -23.52 14.29 -5.89
CA CYS A 4 -23.53 13.26 -4.87
C CYS A 4 -22.08 13.02 -4.47
N TYR A 5 -21.63 13.65 -3.37
CA TYR A 5 -20.38 13.32 -2.69
C TYR A 5 -20.46 11.86 -2.22
N TYR A 6 -20.23 10.92 -3.12
CA TYR A 6 -19.93 9.55 -2.74
C TYR A 6 -18.60 9.61 -2.00
N PRO A 7 -18.53 9.22 -0.71
CA PRO A 7 -17.24 9.06 -0.06
C PRO A 7 -16.49 8.04 -0.90
N VAL A 8 -15.44 8.50 -1.58
CA VAL A 8 -14.51 7.63 -2.30
C VAL A 8 -14.09 6.59 -1.28
N ARG A 9 -14.40 5.32 -1.52
CA ARG A 9 -13.90 4.23 -0.68
C ARG A 9 -12.39 4.25 -0.85
N GLU A 10 -11.70 4.84 0.12
CA GLU A 10 -10.25 4.88 0.17
C GLU A 10 -9.78 3.73 1.04
N VAL A 11 -8.92 2.88 0.48
CA VAL A 11 -8.27 1.79 1.22
C VAL A 11 -6.86 2.25 1.56
N GLU A 12 -6.56 2.37 2.84
CA GLU A 12 -5.21 2.66 3.32
C GLU A 12 -4.58 1.39 3.89
N VAL A 13 -3.34 1.11 3.50
CA VAL A 13 -2.60 -0.09 3.93
C VAL A 13 -1.23 0.31 4.45
N ASP A 14 -0.99 0.02 5.73
CA ASP A 14 0.29 0.23 6.39
C ASP A 14 1.22 -0.97 6.18
N LEU A 15 2.39 -0.74 5.56
CA LEU A 15 3.41 -1.76 5.28
C LEU A 15 4.61 -1.67 6.24
N LEU A 16 4.65 -0.68 7.14
CA LEU A 16 5.85 -0.30 7.92
C LEU A 16 6.43 -1.42 8.79
N TYR A 17 5.58 -2.35 9.24
CA TYR A 17 5.95 -3.43 10.15
C TYR A 17 6.18 -4.77 9.46
N LEU A 18 6.13 -4.80 8.14
CA LEU A 18 6.29 -6.01 7.35
C LEU A 18 7.74 -6.17 6.88
N THR A 19 8.12 -7.40 6.56
CA THR A 19 9.29 -7.63 5.70
C THR A 19 8.99 -7.21 4.26
N SER A 20 10.02 -7.04 3.43
CA SER A 20 9.86 -6.69 2.02
C SER A 20 8.98 -7.72 1.27
N GLU A 21 9.17 -9.00 1.54
CA GLU A 21 8.40 -10.10 0.95
C GLU A 21 6.93 -10.06 1.37
N GLN A 22 6.67 -9.93 2.67
CA GLN A 22 5.31 -9.79 3.20
C GLN A 22 4.59 -8.54 2.66
N ALA A 23 5.30 -7.42 2.58
CA ALA A 23 4.77 -6.18 2.02
C ALA A 23 4.37 -6.34 0.56
N LYS A 24 5.21 -7.00 -0.26
CA LYS A 24 4.90 -7.29 -1.66
C LYS A 24 3.64 -8.13 -1.82
N ASP A 25 3.49 -9.18 -1.01
CA ASP A 25 2.30 -10.03 -1.04
C ASP A 25 1.03 -9.25 -0.66
N VAL A 26 1.11 -8.43 0.39
CA VAL A 26 0.00 -7.57 0.82
C VAL A 26 -0.38 -6.56 -0.27
N VAL A 27 0.59 -5.96 -0.94
CA VAL A 27 0.36 -5.03 -2.06
C VAL A 27 -0.40 -5.73 -3.19
N ILE A 28 0.09 -6.89 -3.66
CA ILE A 28 -0.54 -7.65 -4.75
C ILE A 28 -1.97 -8.06 -4.39
N GLN A 29 -2.18 -8.58 -3.18
CA GLN A 29 -3.51 -9.01 -2.74
C GLN A 29 -4.46 -7.81 -2.60
N THR A 30 -3.98 -6.69 -2.08
CA THR A 30 -4.78 -5.46 -1.96
C THR A 30 -5.20 -4.93 -3.32
N ILE A 31 -4.29 -4.89 -4.30
CA ILE A 31 -4.61 -4.45 -5.67
C ILE A 31 -5.68 -5.35 -6.29
N ARG A 32 -5.53 -6.68 -6.18
CA ARG A 32 -6.53 -7.65 -6.69
C ARG A 32 -7.90 -7.47 -6.04
N ASN A 33 -7.92 -7.25 -4.72
CA ASN A 33 -9.15 -7.02 -3.97
C ASN A 33 -9.79 -5.69 -4.36
N CYS A 34 -9.00 -4.62 -4.51
CA CYS A 34 -9.50 -3.31 -4.95
C CYS A 34 -10.10 -3.39 -6.35
N HIS A 35 -9.40 -4.04 -7.28
CA HIS A 35 -9.90 -4.26 -8.64
C HIS A 35 -11.23 -5.03 -8.65
N SER A 36 -11.31 -6.15 -7.92
CA SER A 36 -12.53 -6.96 -7.82
C SER A 36 -13.71 -6.20 -7.21
N ASN A 37 -13.44 -5.32 -6.25
CA ASN A 37 -14.45 -4.53 -5.55
C ASN A 37 -14.70 -3.15 -6.16
N LYS A 38 -14.10 -2.83 -7.30
CA LYS A 38 -14.19 -1.52 -7.98
C LYS A 38 -13.82 -0.35 -7.05
N VAL A 39 -12.83 -0.57 -6.20
CA VAL A 39 -12.24 0.48 -5.35
C VAL A 39 -11.27 1.29 -6.23
N PRO A 40 -11.51 2.59 -6.45
CA PRO A 40 -10.76 3.36 -7.42
C PRO A 40 -9.38 3.79 -6.94
N HIS A 41 -9.19 3.88 -5.62
CA HIS A 41 -7.96 4.38 -5.02
C HIS A 41 -7.54 3.53 -3.83
N VAL A 42 -6.24 3.22 -3.77
CA VAL A 42 -5.59 2.59 -2.64
C VAL A 42 -4.33 3.38 -2.31
N LYS A 43 -4.07 3.59 -1.02
CA LYS A 43 -2.91 4.29 -0.49
C LYS A 43 -2.07 3.32 0.31
N PHE A 44 -0.83 3.10 -0.13
CA PHE A 44 0.14 2.27 0.58
C PHE A 44 1.12 3.16 1.35
N ILE A 45 1.28 2.89 2.65
CA ILE A 45 2.26 3.57 3.51
C ILE A 45 3.53 2.73 3.53
N THR A 46 4.53 3.15 2.77
CA THR A 46 5.83 2.45 2.64
C THR A 46 6.89 2.95 3.62
N GLY A 47 6.61 4.08 4.30
CA GLY A 47 7.57 4.79 5.12
C GLY A 47 8.42 5.76 4.32
N ARG A 48 9.58 6.12 4.88
CA ARG A 48 10.60 6.94 4.23
C ARG A 48 11.89 6.14 4.12
N VAL A 49 12.87 6.66 3.41
CA VAL A 49 14.22 6.08 3.29
C VAL A 49 14.82 5.71 4.65
N ASN A 50 14.53 6.45 5.73
CA ASN A 50 15.07 6.17 7.06
C ASN A 50 14.24 5.19 7.93
N HIS A 51 13.10 4.71 7.43
CA HIS A 51 12.24 3.79 8.18
C HIS A 51 12.89 2.42 8.30
N ILE A 52 12.84 1.83 9.49
CA ILE A 52 13.44 0.52 9.80
C ILE A 52 12.33 -0.53 9.77
N ASN A 53 12.51 -1.57 8.95
CA ASN A 53 11.57 -2.68 8.88
C ASN A 53 11.75 -3.66 10.06
N ALA A 54 10.93 -4.72 10.11
CA ALA A 54 11.00 -5.74 11.17
C ALA A 54 12.36 -6.46 11.27
N ASN A 55 13.16 -6.47 10.19
CA ASN A 55 14.49 -7.08 10.15
C ASN A 55 15.61 -6.11 10.56
N GLY A 56 15.30 -4.86 10.91
CA GLY A 56 16.31 -3.84 11.20
C GLY A 56 16.89 -3.15 9.97
N GLU A 57 16.37 -3.43 8.78
CA GLU A 57 16.84 -2.86 7.52
C GLU A 57 16.17 -1.52 7.24
N ARG A 58 16.93 -0.58 6.70
CA ARG A 58 16.48 0.80 6.47
C ARG A 58 16.00 0.99 5.04
N GLY A 59 14.83 1.58 4.85
CA GLY A 59 14.34 2.07 3.55
C GLY A 59 13.88 0.99 2.55
N VAL A 60 14.01 -0.30 2.89
CA VAL A 60 13.82 -1.42 1.97
C VAL A 60 12.46 -1.38 1.25
N ILE A 61 11.37 -1.19 2.00
CA ILE A 61 10.02 -1.15 1.40
C ILE A 61 9.86 0.09 0.52
N TYR A 62 10.30 1.25 0.99
CA TYR A 62 10.22 2.50 0.23
C TYR A 62 10.94 2.41 -1.12
N GLU A 63 12.13 1.80 -1.14
CA GLU A 63 12.94 1.64 -2.35
C GLU A 63 12.41 0.55 -3.29
N ALA A 64 11.92 -0.57 -2.76
CA ALA A 64 11.43 -1.69 -3.55
C ALA A 64 10.03 -1.46 -4.13
N PHE A 65 9.17 -0.72 -3.43
CA PHE A 65 7.74 -0.56 -3.76
C PHE A 65 7.45 -0.14 -5.21
N PRO A 66 8.16 0.83 -5.83
CA PRO A 66 7.92 1.21 -7.22
C PRO A 66 8.06 0.07 -8.23
N SER A 67 8.86 -0.97 -7.93
CA SER A 67 9.05 -2.13 -8.81
C SER A 67 7.95 -3.19 -8.72
N TRP A 68 7.03 -3.06 -7.77
CA TRP A 68 5.92 -4.01 -7.56
C TRP A 68 4.62 -3.57 -8.25
N MET A 69 4.59 -2.33 -8.74
CA MET A 69 3.48 -1.72 -9.48
C MET A 69 3.57 -2.06 -10.96
#